data_AF-A0A533QDH8-F1
#
_entry.id   AF-A0A533QDH8-F1
#
_cell.length_a   1.000
_cell.length_b   1.000
_cell.length_c   1.000
_cell.angle_alpha   90.00
_cell.angle_beta   90.00
_cell.angle_gamma   90.00
#
_symmetry.space_group_name_H-M   'P 1'
#
loop_
_entity.id
_entity.type
_entity.pdbx_description
1 polymer ?
#
loop_
_entity_poly.entity_id
_entity_poly.type
_entity_poly.pdbx_seq_one_letter_code
_entity_poly.pdbx_strand_id
1 'polypeptide(L)'
;MEKKTVSRKPSSFTTKKIFDKVQNILTGKFHPHKSGKVFYFNNLIKCGVCSCKFLGEEKKNKYKYYHRTFSKGRHPGSEYIREERLAEMFEEPIKRITLNDEIAEWLMEGLKGYRKDNLELQGRRYNVLKNQCDKINNRLSKLYDSKFDGEINEDVFKAKEEEYKRQLIEIKSQMASVQIINSNVNEYSYRTLELSKDLYSQYVRTNYEDKSKILKFIASNYVLNDVSLYPTYRKPFTFIAEGLSHTSWLPR
;
A
#
# COMPACT_ATOMS: atom_id res chain seq x y z
N MET A 1 -20.35 4.60 -55.14
CA MET A 1 -20.68 4.56 -53.70
C MET A 1 -19.44 4.15 -52.92
N GLU A 2 -18.62 5.13 -52.53
CA GLU A 2 -17.45 4.91 -51.66
C GLU A 2 -17.89 4.77 -50.21
N LYS A 3 -17.63 3.60 -49.61
CA LYS A 3 -17.81 3.38 -48.18
C LYS A 3 -16.59 3.93 -47.44
N LYS A 4 -16.71 5.14 -46.89
CA LYS A 4 -15.74 5.69 -45.93
C LYS A 4 -15.77 4.86 -44.64
N THR A 5 -14.70 4.10 -44.38
CA THR A 5 -14.45 3.47 -43.08
C THR A 5 -13.99 4.54 -42.09
N VAL A 6 -14.89 4.94 -41.20
CA VAL A 6 -14.58 5.87 -40.11
C VAL A 6 -13.73 5.15 -39.07
N SER A 7 -12.46 5.52 -38.97
CA SER A 7 -11.55 5.11 -37.90
C SER A 7 -11.95 5.81 -36.60
N ARG A 8 -12.80 5.18 -35.80
CA ARG A 8 -13.00 5.57 -34.39
C ARG A 8 -11.86 4.94 -33.59
N LYS A 9 -10.94 5.76 -33.05
CA LYS A 9 -10.00 5.34 -32.00
C LYS A 9 -10.81 4.97 -30.75
N PRO A 10 -10.82 3.70 -30.29
CA PRO A 10 -11.31 3.42 -28.96
C PRO A 10 -10.29 3.92 -27.94
N SER A 11 -10.75 4.71 -26.96
CA SER A 11 -10.00 5.02 -25.75
C SER A 11 -9.66 3.71 -25.05
N SER A 12 -8.41 3.27 -25.14
CA SER A 12 -7.98 2.04 -24.49
C SER A 12 -8.00 2.24 -22.98
N PHE A 13 -9.01 1.69 -22.32
CA PHE A 13 -9.14 1.65 -20.86
C PHE A 13 -8.07 0.74 -20.20
N THR A 14 -7.31 0.01 -21.02
CA THR A 14 -6.39 -1.03 -20.57
C THR A 14 -5.03 -0.84 -21.24
N THR A 15 -3.94 -0.85 -20.46
CA THR A 15 -2.58 -0.77 -20.98
C THR A 15 -2.31 -1.94 -21.94
N LYS A 16 -1.62 -1.70 -23.06
CA LYS A 16 -1.25 -2.71 -24.07
C LYS A 16 -0.68 -3.99 -23.45
N LYS A 17 0.12 -3.86 -22.38
CA LYS A 17 0.69 -4.97 -21.60
C LYS A 17 -0.36 -5.93 -21.01
N ILE A 18 -1.48 -5.41 -20.52
CA ILE A 18 -2.57 -6.23 -19.94
C ILE A 18 -3.36 -6.89 -21.08
N PHE A 19 -3.63 -6.14 -22.15
CA PHE A 19 -4.29 -6.68 -23.34
C PHE A 19 -3.50 -7.85 -23.94
N ASP A 20 -2.19 -7.66 -24.15
CA ASP A 20 -1.29 -8.70 -24.70
C ASP A 20 -1.23 -9.93 -23.78
N LYS A 21 -1.26 -9.72 -22.46
CA LYS A 21 -1.26 -10.82 -21.48
C LYS A 21 -2.56 -11.64 -21.55
N VAL A 22 -3.71 -10.98 -21.70
CA VAL A 22 -5.00 -11.65 -21.88
C VAL A 22 -5.07 -12.36 -23.24
N GLN A 23 -4.59 -11.73 -24.31
CA GLN A 23 -4.51 -12.35 -25.63
C GLN A 23 -3.62 -13.60 -25.63
N ASN A 24 -2.51 -13.60 -24.91
CA ASN A 24 -1.65 -14.78 -24.76
C ASN A 24 -2.35 -15.94 -24.02
N ILE A 25 -3.24 -15.64 -23.06
CA ILE A 25 -4.06 -16.65 -22.37
C ILE A 25 -5.15 -17.19 -23.29
N LEU A 26 -5.86 -16.32 -24.01
CA LEU A 26 -6.96 -16.69 -24.92
C LEU A 26 -6.49 -17.47 -26.16
N THR A 27 -5.32 -17.13 -26.70
CA THR A 27 -4.72 -17.80 -27.87
C THR A 27 -3.98 -19.09 -27.52
N GLY A 28 -4.00 -19.51 -26.24
CA GLY A 28 -3.32 -20.70 -25.77
C GLY A 28 -1.78 -20.62 -25.81
N LYS A 29 -1.19 -19.50 -26.24
CA LYS A 29 0.27 -19.29 -26.25
C LYS A 29 0.88 -19.22 -24.85
N PHE A 30 0.05 -18.96 -23.84
CA PHE A 30 0.41 -19.12 -22.43
C PHE A 30 0.00 -20.51 -21.95
N HIS A 31 0.96 -21.43 -21.94
CA HIS A 31 0.80 -22.69 -21.23
C HIS A 31 1.20 -22.45 -19.77
N PRO A 32 0.26 -22.38 -18.80
CA PRO A 32 0.67 -22.46 -17.41
C PRO A 32 1.40 -23.79 -17.24
N HIS A 33 2.64 -23.73 -16.77
CA HIS A 33 3.43 -24.92 -16.47
C HIS A 33 2.71 -25.70 -15.36
N LYS A 34 1.78 -26.59 -15.72
CA LYS A 34 1.16 -27.54 -14.81
C LYS A 34 2.07 -28.76 -14.71
N SER A 35 3.11 -28.68 -13.90
CA SER A 35 3.81 -29.88 -13.42
C SER A 35 4.84 -29.52 -12.35
N GLY A 36 4.63 -30.06 -11.16
CA GLY A 36 5.55 -29.93 -10.02
C GLY A 36 4.80 -29.97 -8.70
N LYS A 37 5.37 -30.68 -7.72
CA LYS A 37 4.93 -30.57 -6.33
C LYS A 37 5.09 -29.12 -5.86
N VAL A 38 4.11 -28.62 -5.12
CA VAL A 38 4.08 -27.22 -4.69
C VAL A 38 4.95 -27.01 -3.46
N PHE A 39 5.83 -26.01 -3.55
CA PHE A 39 6.72 -25.55 -2.48
C PHE A 39 6.43 -24.07 -2.18
N TYR A 40 5.63 -23.84 -1.13
CA TYR A 40 5.05 -22.53 -0.87
C TYR A 40 6.07 -21.48 -0.42
N PHE A 41 7.19 -21.91 0.17
CA PHE A 41 8.25 -21.01 0.66
C PHE A 41 9.35 -20.71 -0.38
N ASN A 42 9.19 -21.17 -1.62
CA ASN A 42 10.12 -20.86 -2.69
C ASN A 42 10.30 -19.35 -2.88
N ASN A 43 11.55 -18.93 -3.09
CA ASN A 43 11.94 -17.54 -3.33
C ASN A 43 11.64 -16.56 -2.18
N LEU A 44 11.28 -17.03 -0.97
CA LEU A 44 11.12 -16.15 0.18
C LEU A 44 12.45 -15.83 0.88
N ILE A 45 13.37 -16.80 0.86
CA ILE A 45 14.59 -16.76 1.67
C ILE A 45 15.82 -16.59 0.80
N LYS A 46 16.75 -15.75 1.27
CA LYS A 46 18.12 -15.62 0.75
C LYS A 46 19.12 -15.99 1.84
N CYS A 47 20.24 -16.56 1.44
CA CYS A 47 21.36 -16.78 2.35
C CYS A 47 22.05 -15.45 2.69
N GLY A 48 22.35 -15.22 3.98
CA GLY A 48 23.12 -14.06 4.44
C GLY A 48 24.58 -14.02 3.96
N VAL A 49 25.16 -15.18 3.64
CA VAL A 49 26.57 -15.28 3.19
C VAL A 49 26.68 -15.13 1.67
N CYS A 50 25.99 -15.97 0.90
CA CYS A 50 26.15 -16.03 -0.56
C CYS A 50 25.01 -15.39 -1.35
N SER A 51 23.95 -14.88 -0.69
CA SER A 51 22.74 -14.32 -1.31
C SER A 51 21.96 -15.28 -2.24
N CYS A 52 22.34 -16.56 -2.32
CA CYS A 52 21.57 -17.57 -3.05
C CYS A 52 20.17 -17.74 -2.46
N LYS A 53 19.20 -18.00 -3.33
CA LYS A 53 17.81 -18.26 -2.93
C LYS A 53 17.65 -19.68 -2.40
N PHE A 54 16.62 -19.87 -1.59
CA PHE A 54 16.17 -21.20 -1.19
C PHE A 54 15.06 -21.72 -2.10
N LEU A 55 15.18 -22.98 -2.49
CA LEU A 55 14.20 -23.73 -3.26
C LEU A 55 13.87 -25.04 -2.54
N GLY A 56 12.61 -25.45 -2.69
CA GLY A 56 12.10 -26.70 -2.18
C GLY A 56 12.49 -27.88 -3.07
N GLU A 57 12.91 -28.95 -2.42
CA GLU A 57 13.20 -30.27 -3.00
C GLU A 57 12.45 -31.31 -2.17
N GLU A 58 11.93 -32.34 -2.83
CA GLU A 58 11.32 -33.45 -2.12
C GLU A 58 12.21 -34.69 -2.20
N LYS A 59 12.38 -35.36 -1.07
CA LYS A 59 13.13 -36.60 -0.94
C LYS A 59 12.22 -37.75 -0.53
N LYS A 60 12.44 -38.92 -1.14
CA LYS A 60 11.70 -40.17 -0.87
C LYS A 60 10.18 -40.04 -1.04
N ASN A 61 9.72 -39.19 -1.96
CA ASN A 61 8.29 -38.93 -2.21
C ASN A 61 7.45 -38.55 -0.98
N LYS A 62 8.10 -38.11 0.12
CA LYS A 62 7.47 -37.89 1.42
C LYS A 62 7.97 -36.64 2.12
N TYR A 63 9.27 -36.41 2.10
CA TYR A 63 9.89 -35.37 2.91
C TYR A 63 10.23 -34.15 2.06
N LYS A 64 9.69 -33.00 2.41
CA LYS A 64 10.03 -31.73 1.76
C LYS A 64 11.13 -31.02 2.53
N TYR A 65 12.14 -30.60 1.80
CA TYR A 65 13.27 -29.83 2.30
C TYR A 65 13.44 -28.57 1.48
N TYR A 66 14.04 -27.54 2.07
CA TYR A 66 14.48 -26.34 1.39
C TYR A 66 15.98 -26.24 1.50
N HIS A 67 16.63 -25.93 0.38
CA HIS A 67 18.06 -25.75 0.30
C HIS A 67 18.40 -24.59 -0.63
N ARG A 68 19.64 -24.09 -0.52
CA ARG A 68 20.14 -23.03 -1.40
C ARG A 68 20.34 -23.54 -2.82
N THR A 69 20.24 -22.68 -3.81
CA THR A 69 20.51 -23.03 -5.22
C THR A 69 21.96 -23.42 -5.51
N PHE A 70 22.90 -23.15 -4.59
CA PHE A 70 24.35 -23.39 -4.75
C PHE A 70 25.01 -22.72 -5.97
N SER A 71 24.36 -21.71 -6.56
CA SER A 71 24.88 -21.01 -7.75
C SER A 71 26.18 -20.24 -7.51
N LYS A 72 26.58 -20.05 -6.25
CA LYS A 72 27.83 -19.40 -5.82
C LYS A 72 28.77 -20.37 -5.09
N GLY A 73 28.57 -21.68 -5.25
CA GLY A 73 29.33 -22.71 -4.53
C GLY A 73 28.76 -23.04 -3.15
N ARG A 74 29.38 -24.01 -2.48
CA ARG A 74 29.02 -24.44 -1.12
C ARG A 74 29.91 -23.74 -0.09
N HIS A 75 29.32 -23.43 1.06
CA HIS A 75 30.03 -22.90 2.23
C HIS A 75 29.44 -23.52 3.52
N PRO A 76 30.10 -23.40 4.69
CA PRO A 76 29.56 -23.91 5.95
C PRO A 76 28.13 -23.43 6.22
N GLY A 77 27.32 -24.29 6.87
CA GLY A 77 25.91 -24.03 7.14
C GLY A 77 24.99 -24.11 5.91
N SER A 78 25.38 -24.85 4.87
CA SER A 78 24.61 -25.06 3.63
C SER A 78 23.65 -26.26 3.69
N GLU A 79 23.10 -26.53 4.87
CA GLU A 79 22.29 -27.71 5.13
C GLU A 79 20.87 -27.60 4.58
N TYR A 80 20.24 -28.76 4.42
CA TYR A 80 18.84 -28.89 4.01
C TYR A 80 17.94 -28.66 5.23
N ILE A 81 16.97 -27.76 5.11
CA ILE A 81 16.03 -27.44 6.19
C ILE A 81 14.69 -28.11 5.88
N ARG A 82 14.12 -28.87 6.81
CA ARG A 82 12.78 -29.46 6.65
C ARG A 82 11.70 -28.38 6.53
N GLU A 83 10.64 -28.63 5.75
CA GLU A 83 9.54 -27.67 5.56
C GLU A 83 8.88 -27.26 6.89
N GLU A 84 8.69 -28.21 7.82
CA GLU A 84 8.12 -27.96 9.14
C GLU A 84 9.02 -27.02 9.95
N ARG A 85 10.33 -27.34 10.00
CA ARG A 85 11.31 -26.53 10.70
C ARG A 85 11.42 -25.12 10.10
N LEU A 86 11.35 -25.02 8.78
CA LEU A 86 11.38 -23.73 8.10
C LEU A 86 10.16 -22.87 8.46
N ALA A 87 8.98 -23.48 8.57
CA ALA A 87 7.76 -22.79 9.02
C ALA A 87 7.90 -22.29 10.47
N GLU A 88 8.48 -23.07 11.37
CA GLU A 88 8.76 -22.63 12.75
C GLU A 88 9.73 -21.44 12.79
N MET A 89 10.77 -21.44 11.95
CA MET A 89 11.76 -20.35 11.91
C MET A 89 11.16 -18.99 11.54
N PHE A 90 10.02 -18.98 10.83
CA PHE A 90 9.30 -17.77 10.48
C PHE A 90 8.46 -17.20 11.63
N GLU A 91 8.21 -17.96 12.69
CA GLU A 91 7.39 -17.52 13.82
C GLU A 91 8.01 -16.31 14.52
N GLU A 92 9.32 -16.28 14.74
CA GLU A 92 10.00 -15.16 15.38
C GLU A 92 9.86 -13.83 14.60
N PRO A 93 10.12 -13.79 13.27
CA PRO A 93 9.73 -12.66 12.43
C PRO A 93 8.27 -12.22 12.57
N ILE A 94 7.33 -13.13 12.79
CA ILE A 94 5.92 -12.79 12.88
C ILE A 94 5.57 -12.25 14.26
N LYS A 95 6.07 -12.88 15.33
CA LYS A 95 5.89 -12.41 16.71
C LYS A 95 6.39 -10.98 16.88
N ARG A 96 7.52 -10.63 16.27
CA ARG A 96 8.09 -9.27 16.32
C ARG A 96 7.20 -8.18 15.74
N ILE A 97 6.22 -8.52 14.92
CA ILE A 97 5.23 -7.57 14.37
C ILE A 97 3.80 -7.89 14.82
N THR A 98 3.65 -8.83 15.75
CA THR A 98 2.37 -9.13 16.38
C THR A 98 2.24 -8.22 17.59
N LEU A 99 1.20 -7.40 17.60
CA LEU A 99 0.95 -6.49 18.72
C LEU A 99 0.28 -7.26 19.86
N ASN A 100 0.67 -6.97 21.10
CA ASN A 100 -0.14 -7.38 22.23
C ASN A 100 -1.41 -6.52 22.31
N ASP A 101 -2.42 -7.01 23.01
CA ASP A 101 -3.74 -6.38 23.09
C ASP A 101 -3.66 -4.96 23.65
N GLU A 102 -2.87 -4.75 24.70
CA GLU A 102 -2.71 -3.44 25.34
C GLU A 102 -2.11 -2.38 24.40
N ILE A 103 -1.02 -2.70 23.68
CA ILE A 103 -0.39 -1.77 22.74
C ILE A 103 -1.30 -1.54 21.54
N ALA A 104 -1.99 -2.58 21.06
CA ALA A 104 -2.94 -2.44 19.96
C ALA A 104 -4.10 -1.50 20.33
N GLU A 105 -4.69 -1.67 21.51
CA GLU A 105 -5.75 -0.81 22.03
C GLU A 105 -5.29 0.63 22.21
N TRP A 106 -4.13 0.84 22.85
CA TRP A 106 -3.55 2.16 23.02
C TRP A 106 -3.27 2.86 21.67
N LEU A 107 -2.70 2.14 20.68
CA LEU A 107 -2.47 2.68 19.33
C LEU A 107 -3.79 3.00 18.62
N MET A 108 -4.81 2.15 18.77
CA MET A 108 -6.13 2.41 18.20
C MET A 108 -6.79 3.65 18.82
N GLU A 109 -6.65 3.88 20.12
CA GLU A 109 -7.12 5.09 20.79
C GLU A 109 -6.36 6.34 20.32
N GLY A 110 -5.03 6.26 20.22
CA GLY A 110 -4.20 7.33 19.68
C GLY A 110 -4.60 7.72 18.26
N LEU A 111 -4.86 6.74 17.39
CA LEU A 111 -5.37 6.99 16.03
C LEU A 111 -6.77 7.60 16.02
N LYS A 112 -7.65 7.25 16.97
CA LYS A 112 -8.98 7.86 17.11
C LYS A 112 -8.86 9.33 17.50
N GLY A 113 -8.00 9.64 18.47
CA GLY A 113 -7.70 11.01 18.90
C GLY A 113 -7.13 11.84 17.76
N TYR A 114 -6.05 11.36 17.13
CA TYR A 114 -5.42 12.03 15.99
C TYR A 114 -6.42 12.28 14.84
N ARG A 115 -7.29 11.31 14.55
CA ARG A 115 -8.35 11.46 13.54
C ARG A 115 -9.30 12.60 13.90
N LYS A 116 -9.75 12.67 15.15
CA LYS A 116 -10.67 13.70 15.61
C LYS A 116 -10.04 15.10 15.44
N ASP A 117 -8.81 15.26 15.90
CA ASP A 117 -8.10 16.54 15.84
C ASP A 117 -7.83 16.96 14.39
N ASN A 118 -7.43 16.02 13.53
CA ASN A 118 -7.18 16.29 12.12
C ASN A 118 -8.47 16.64 11.38
N LEU A 119 -9.57 15.92 11.63
CA LEU A 119 -10.89 16.27 11.07
C LEU A 119 -11.31 17.68 11.47
N GLU A 120 -11.10 18.06 12.72
CA GLU A 120 -11.43 19.39 13.21
C GLU A 120 -10.57 20.47 12.52
N LEU A 121 -9.25 20.25 12.43
CA LEU A 121 -8.33 21.18 11.78
C LEU A 121 -8.63 21.34 10.28
N GLN A 122 -8.89 20.23 9.57
CA GLN A 122 -9.28 20.28 8.15
C GLN A 122 -10.64 20.96 7.98
N GLY A 123 -11.60 20.69 8.87
CA GLY A 123 -12.91 21.34 8.86
C GLY A 123 -12.80 22.85 9.05
N ARG A 124 -11.98 23.30 10.00
CA ARG A 124 -11.66 24.74 10.19
C ARG A 124 -11.04 25.33 8.92
N ARG A 125 -10.05 24.67 8.32
CA ARG A 125 -9.41 25.12 7.08
C ARG A 125 -10.40 25.22 5.92
N TYR A 126 -11.25 24.21 5.75
CA TYR A 126 -12.29 24.20 4.73
C TYR A 126 -13.27 25.36 4.92
N ASN A 127 -13.71 25.62 6.15
CA ASN A 127 -14.63 26.72 6.45
C ASN A 127 -14.00 28.09 6.17
N VAL A 128 -12.70 28.27 6.44
CA VAL A 128 -11.98 29.50 6.07
C VAL A 128 -12.00 29.71 4.55
N LEU A 129 -11.66 28.67 3.78
CA LEU A 129 -11.68 28.72 2.31
C LEU A 129 -13.09 28.96 1.75
N LYS A 130 -14.09 28.31 2.33
CA LYS A 130 -15.50 28.52 1.97
C LYS A 130 -15.93 29.97 2.18
N ASN A 131 -15.61 30.54 3.34
CA ASN A 131 -15.91 31.94 3.64
C ASN A 131 -15.20 32.91 2.67
N GLN A 132 -13.98 32.60 2.23
CA GLN A 132 -13.27 33.38 1.22
C GLN A 132 -13.94 33.27 -0.16
N CYS A 133 -14.37 32.06 -0.54
CA CYS A 133 -15.13 31.82 -1.77
C CYS A 133 -16.42 32.64 -1.79
N ASP A 134 -17.20 32.61 -0.69
CA ASP A 134 -18.45 33.35 -0.55
C ASP A 134 -18.22 34.87 -0.64
N LYS A 135 -17.15 35.38 -0.02
CA LYS A 135 -16.75 36.79 -0.15
C LYS A 135 -16.46 37.20 -1.59
N ILE A 136 -15.77 36.36 -2.36
CA ILE A 136 -15.44 36.67 -3.76
C ILE A 136 -16.67 36.54 -4.64
N ASN A 137 -17.53 35.55 -4.44
CA ASN A 137 -18.81 35.44 -5.15
C ASN A 137 -19.68 36.69 -4.89
N ASN A 138 -19.74 37.18 -3.66
CA ASN A 138 -20.45 38.42 -3.33
C ASN A 138 -19.85 39.65 -4.03
N ARG A 139 -18.52 39.73 -4.14
CA ARG A 139 -17.84 40.79 -4.90
C ARG A 139 -18.13 40.71 -6.40
N LEU A 140 -18.17 39.49 -6.95
CA LEU A 140 -18.48 39.24 -8.35
C LEU A 140 -19.94 39.62 -8.66
N SER A 141 -20.89 39.28 -7.78
CA SER A 141 -22.29 39.70 -7.90
C SER A 141 -22.41 41.23 -7.96
N LYS A 142 -21.80 41.94 -7.00
CA LYS A 142 -21.79 43.41 -6.98
C LYS A 142 -21.13 44.02 -8.22
N LEU A 143 -20.06 43.39 -8.73
CA LEU A 143 -19.41 43.82 -9.97
C LEU A 143 -20.37 43.73 -11.16
N TYR A 144 -21.20 42.69 -11.23
CA TYR A 144 -22.23 42.56 -12.26
C TYR A 144 -23.34 43.61 -12.10
N ASP A 145 -23.82 43.83 -10.88
CA ASP A 145 -24.84 44.85 -10.61
C ASP A 145 -24.35 46.24 -11.06
N SER A 146 -23.17 46.68 -10.60
CA SER A 146 -22.58 47.97 -11.02
C SER A 146 -22.30 48.07 -12.53
N LYS A 147 -22.08 46.94 -13.23
CA LYS A 147 -21.95 46.92 -14.68
C LYS A 147 -23.29 47.15 -15.37
N PHE A 148 -24.36 46.55 -14.85
CA PHE A 148 -25.71 46.75 -15.36
C PHE A 148 -26.22 48.17 -15.10
N ASP A 149 -25.85 48.76 -13.98
CA ASP A 149 -26.17 50.16 -13.63
C ASP A 149 -25.33 51.19 -14.40
N GLY A 150 -24.34 50.75 -15.19
CA GLY A 150 -23.50 51.61 -16.02
C GLY A 150 -22.42 52.38 -15.26
N GLU A 151 -22.14 52.01 -14.00
CA GLU A 151 -21.18 52.70 -13.12
C GLU A 151 -19.71 52.42 -13.48
N ILE A 152 -19.45 51.36 -14.27
CA ILE A 152 -18.10 50.85 -14.54
C ILE A 152 -17.88 50.68 -16.05
N ASN A 153 -16.73 51.14 -16.54
CA ASN A 153 -16.34 50.95 -17.94
C ASN A 153 -15.97 49.47 -18.24
N GLU A 154 -15.89 49.14 -19.53
CA GLU A 154 -15.67 47.77 -20.00
C GLU A 154 -14.32 47.17 -19.55
N ASP A 155 -13.25 47.97 -19.60
CA ASP A 155 -11.89 47.50 -19.32
C ASP A 155 -11.70 47.16 -17.84
N VAL A 156 -12.22 48.01 -16.93
CA VAL A 156 -12.16 47.77 -15.49
C VAL A 156 -13.01 46.56 -15.10
N PHE A 157 -14.19 46.42 -15.72
CA PHE A 157 -15.06 45.27 -15.50
C PHE A 157 -14.36 43.95 -15.87
N LYS A 158 -13.82 43.85 -17.09
CA LYS A 158 -13.12 42.64 -17.56
C LYS A 158 -11.94 42.28 -16.68
N ALA A 159 -11.10 43.27 -16.34
CA ALA A 159 -9.94 43.04 -15.49
C ALA A 159 -10.33 42.48 -14.10
N LYS A 160 -11.37 43.05 -13.47
CA LYS A 160 -11.84 42.59 -12.16
C LYS A 160 -12.56 41.25 -12.21
N GLU A 161 -13.32 41.00 -13.28
CA GLU A 161 -14.01 39.73 -13.48
C GLU A 161 -13.00 38.57 -13.62
N GLU A 162 -11.95 38.77 -14.42
CA GLU A 162 -10.87 37.80 -14.56
C GLU A 162 -10.11 37.56 -13.25
N GLU A 163 -9.82 38.62 -12.49
CA GLU A 163 -9.17 38.53 -11.18
C GLU A 163 -9.98 37.64 -10.22
N TYR A 164 -11.28 37.92 -10.07
CA TYR A 164 -12.15 37.17 -9.18
C TYR A 164 -12.37 35.72 -9.66
N LYS A 165 -12.55 35.49 -10.96
CA LYS A 165 -12.66 34.14 -11.52
C LYS A 165 -11.39 33.32 -11.23
N ARG A 166 -10.21 33.93 -11.36
CA ARG A 166 -8.93 33.28 -11.05
C ARG A 166 -8.83 32.90 -9.57
N GLN A 167 -9.16 33.82 -8.67
CA GLN A 167 -9.18 33.54 -7.23
C GLN A 167 -10.17 32.42 -6.88
N LEU A 168 -11.36 32.39 -7.51
CA LEU A 168 -12.33 31.31 -7.30
C LEU A 168 -11.81 29.94 -7.76
N ILE A 169 -11.09 29.88 -8.89
CA ILE A 169 -10.48 28.64 -9.38
C ILE A 169 -9.45 28.13 -8.36
N GLU A 170 -8.59 29.01 -7.85
CA GLU A 170 -7.57 28.66 -6.87
C GLU A 170 -8.19 28.14 -5.56
N ILE A 171 -9.14 28.89 -4.99
CA ILE A 171 -9.79 28.51 -3.73
C ILE A 171 -10.55 27.18 -3.88
N LYS A 172 -11.26 26.96 -4.99
CA LYS A 172 -11.95 25.69 -5.25
C LYS A 172 -10.98 24.52 -5.38
N SER A 173 -9.81 24.73 -6.00
CA SER A 173 -8.76 23.72 -6.07
C SER A 173 -8.23 23.36 -4.67
N GLN A 174 -7.97 24.38 -3.84
CA GLN A 174 -7.54 24.17 -2.45
C GLN A 174 -8.61 23.43 -1.63
N MET A 175 -9.89 23.78 -1.77
CA MET A 175 -11.01 23.07 -1.12
C MET A 175 -11.09 21.60 -1.54
N ALA A 176 -10.92 21.30 -2.83
CA ALA A 176 -10.92 19.92 -3.33
C ALA A 176 -9.76 19.10 -2.75
N SER A 177 -8.58 19.70 -2.59
CA SER A 177 -7.40 19.03 -2.01
C SER A 177 -7.62 18.60 -0.55
N VAL A 178 -8.33 19.41 0.25
CA VAL A 178 -8.66 19.10 1.66
C VAL A 178 -9.58 17.88 1.76
N GLN A 179 -10.51 17.69 0.82
CA GLN A 179 -11.44 16.56 0.83
C GLN A 179 -10.78 15.21 0.50
N ILE A 180 -9.82 15.18 -0.44
CA ILE A 180 -9.15 13.95 -0.90
C ILE A 180 -8.29 13.32 0.21
N ILE A 181 -7.69 14.13 1.08
CA ILE A 181 -6.81 13.66 2.16
C ILE A 181 -7.59 12.84 3.22
N ASN A 182 -8.89 13.08 3.37
CA ASN A 182 -9.70 12.55 4.47
C ASN A 182 -10.09 11.06 4.31
N SER A 183 -10.30 10.57 3.08
CA SER A 183 -10.90 9.24 2.87
C SER A 183 -9.91 8.07 2.90
N ASN A 184 -8.68 8.27 2.41
CA ASN A 184 -7.82 7.13 2.03
C ASN A 184 -6.74 6.73 3.03
N VAL A 185 -6.35 7.58 3.98
CA VAL A 185 -5.20 7.27 4.87
C VAL A 185 -5.64 6.50 6.13
N ASN A 186 -6.89 6.69 6.57
CA ASN A 186 -7.32 6.27 7.89
C ASN A 186 -7.78 4.81 7.97
N GLU A 187 -8.57 4.33 7.01
CA GLU A 187 -9.09 2.95 7.06
C GLU A 187 -7.99 1.88 7.01
N TYR A 188 -6.94 2.13 6.22
CA TYR A 188 -5.80 1.22 6.12
C TYR A 188 -5.02 1.11 7.43
N SER A 189 -4.93 2.20 8.22
CA SER A 189 -4.21 2.19 9.49
C SER A 189 -4.91 1.30 10.54
N TYR A 190 -6.23 1.44 10.69
CA TYR A 190 -7.03 0.60 11.60
C TYR A 190 -6.98 -0.87 11.22
N ARG A 191 -7.25 -1.18 9.95
CA ARG A 191 -7.21 -2.57 9.46
C ARG A 191 -5.84 -3.20 9.65
N THR A 192 -4.76 -2.42 9.51
CA THR A 192 -3.42 -2.95 9.74
C THR A 192 -3.18 -3.27 11.22
N LEU A 193 -3.57 -2.39 12.14
CA LEU A 193 -3.42 -2.67 13.58
C LEU A 193 -4.24 -3.89 14.00
N GLU A 194 -5.49 -3.98 13.52
CA GLU A 194 -6.37 -5.12 13.77
C GLU A 194 -5.74 -6.42 13.25
N LEU A 195 -5.25 -6.44 12.00
CA LEU A 195 -4.56 -7.60 11.44
C LEU A 195 -3.28 -7.96 12.20
N SER A 196 -2.59 -6.96 12.76
CA SER A 196 -1.33 -7.17 13.50
C SER A 196 -1.57 -7.80 14.88
N LYS A 197 -2.76 -7.64 15.48
CA LYS A 197 -3.13 -8.24 16.76
C LYS A 197 -3.18 -9.78 16.67
N ASP A 198 -3.83 -10.30 15.62
CA ASP A 198 -4.04 -11.74 15.46
C ASP A 198 -3.01 -12.44 14.55
N LEU A 199 -1.98 -11.71 14.10
CA LEU A 199 -1.10 -12.18 13.03
C LEU A 199 -0.37 -13.49 13.37
N TYR A 200 0.20 -13.59 14.58
CA TYR A 200 0.88 -14.81 15.03
C TYR A 200 -0.10 -15.98 15.20
N SER A 201 -1.24 -15.76 15.84
CA SER A 201 -2.23 -16.81 16.09
C SER A 201 -2.78 -17.36 14.76
N GLN A 202 -3.02 -16.48 13.78
CA GLN A 202 -3.42 -16.85 12.42
C GLN A 202 -2.31 -17.61 11.69
N TYR A 203 -1.04 -17.19 11.82
CA TYR A 203 0.08 -17.88 11.19
C TYR A 203 0.23 -19.32 11.68
N VAL A 204 0.12 -19.56 12.99
CA VAL A 204 0.30 -20.90 13.56
C VAL A 204 -0.81 -21.86 13.13
N ARG A 205 -2.05 -21.37 13.03
CA ARG A 205 -3.25 -22.20 12.72
C ARG A 205 -3.46 -22.49 11.24
N THR A 206 -2.77 -21.81 10.34
CA THR A 206 -3.00 -21.91 8.89
C THR A 206 -2.10 -22.94 8.22
N ASN A 207 -2.52 -23.42 7.04
CA ASN A 207 -1.74 -24.34 6.22
C ASN A 207 -0.50 -23.64 5.59
N TYR A 208 0.41 -24.41 4.98
CA TYR A 208 1.63 -23.85 4.38
C TYR A 208 1.41 -22.87 3.23
N GLU A 209 0.32 -23.02 2.46
CA GLU A 209 -0.03 -22.09 1.41
C GLU A 209 -0.33 -20.70 1.99
N ASP A 210 -1.22 -20.67 2.97
CA ASP A 210 -1.67 -19.44 3.61
C ASP A 210 -0.58 -18.82 4.49
N LYS A 211 0.24 -19.64 5.18
CA LYS A 211 1.48 -19.18 5.81
C LYS A 211 2.35 -18.43 4.79
N SER A 212 2.52 -18.94 3.57
CA SER A 212 3.32 -18.24 2.56
C SER A 212 2.70 -16.92 2.08
N LYS A 213 1.36 -16.83 2.05
CA LYS A 213 0.65 -15.59 1.69
C LYS A 213 0.90 -14.53 2.76
N ILE A 214 0.77 -14.90 4.05
CA ILE A 214 1.09 -14.03 5.18
C ILE A 214 2.53 -13.53 5.08
N LEU A 215 3.50 -14.43 4.87
CA LEU A 215 4.91 -14.07 4.77
C LEU A 215 5.23 -13.09 3.63
N LYS A 216 4.57 -13.24 2.48
CA LYS A 216 4.73 -12.36 1.31
C LYS A 216 4.08 -11.00 1.52
N PHE A 217 3.00 -10.98 2.31
CA PHE A 217 2.28 -9.76 2.64
C PHE A 217 3.09 -8.87 3.59
N ILE A 218 3.72 -9.45 4.61
CA ILE A 218 4.42 -8.68 5.66
C ILE A 218 5.85 -8.26 5.28
N ALA A 219 6.53 -8.99 4.39
CA ALA A 219 7.94 -8.74 4.07
C ALA A 219 8.23 -8.92 2.57
N SER A 220 9.28 -8.25 2.08
CA SER A 220 9.77 -8.43 0.71
C SER A 220 10.65 -9.65 0.55
N ASN A 221 11.39 -10.02 1.60
CA ASN A 221 12.33 -11.13 1.64
C ASN A 221 12.74 -11.43 3.08
N TYR A 222 13.35 -12.59 3.27
CA TYR A 222 13.94 -13.02 4.53
C TYR A 222 15.38 -13.43 4.28
N VAL A 223 16.30 -12.92 5.10
CA VAL A 223 17.71 -13.31 5.06
C VAL A 223 17.93 -14.34 6.15
N LEU A 224 18.36 -15.54 5.77
CA LEU A 224 18.77 -16.56 6.71
C LEU A 224 20.24 -16.37 7.04
N ASN A 225 20.53 -16.06 8.31
CA ASN A 225 21.87 -16.09 8.86
C ASN A 225 21.89 -17.07 10.03
N ASP A 226 22.79 -18.04 9.97
CA ASP A 226 22.83 -19.19 10.88
C ASP A 226 21.47 -19.90 11.00
N VAL A 227 20.80 -19.73 12.14
CA VAL A 227 19.51 -20.38 12.47
C VAL A 227 18.36 -19.36 12.46
N SER A 228 18.62 -18.08 12.23
CA SER A 228 17.64 -16.99 12.39
C SER A 228 17.28 -16.32 11.06
N LEU A 229 15.99 -16.03 10.88
CA LEU A 229 15.48 -15.29 9.75
C LEU A 229 15.34 -13.80 10.08
N TYR A 230 15.96 -12.98 9.24
CA TYR A 230 15.93 -11.53 9.31
C TYR A 230 15.06 -11.00 8.16
N PRO A 231 13.82 -10.59 8.43
CA PRO A 231 12.92 -10.07 7.43
C PRO A 231 13.31 -8.65 7.01
N THR A 232 13.06 -8.34 5.74
CA THR A 232 12.91 -6.96 5.27
C THR A 232 11.41 -6.66 5.24
N TYR A 233 10.88 -6.11 6.32
CA TYR A 233 9.44 -5.82 6.45
C TYR A 233 8.98 -4.78 5.43
N ARG A 234 7.72 -4.89 5.01
CA ARG A 234 7.03 -3.88 4.20
C ARG A 234 6.38 -2.87 5.13
N LYS A 235 6.17 -1.64 4.65
CA LYS A 235 5.30 -0.70 5.35
C LYS A 235 3.86 -1.25 5.38
N PRO A 236 3.14 -1.13 6.49
CA PRO A 236 3.53 -0.42 7.72
C PRO A 236 4.22 -1.29 8.79
N PHE A 237 4.42 -2.60 8.58
CA PHE A 237 5.00 -3.53 9.57
C PHE A 237 6.42 -3.15 10.02
N THR A 238 7.17 -2.40 9.20
CA THR A 238 8.46 -1.81 9.60
C THR A 238 8.34 -0.98 10.88
N PHE A 239 7.29 -0.16 11.01
CA PHE A 239 7.10 0.72 12.16
C PHE A 239 6.77 -0.07 13.42
N ILE A 240 6.05 -1.19 13.29
CA ILE A 240 5.75 -2.07 14.41
C ILE A 240 7.03 -2.75 14.89
N ALA A 241 7.83 -3.29 13.97
CA ALA A 241 9.09 -3.95 14.29
C ALA A 241 10.10 -2.99 14.97
N GLU A 242 10.24 -1.76 14.46
CA GLU A 242 11.13 -0.73 15.01
C GLU A 242 10.59 -0.19 16.34
N GLY A 243 9.28 0.09 16.42
CA GLY A 243 8.64 0.64 17.62
C GLY A 243 8.72 -0.30 18.82
N LEU A 244 8.53 -1.62 18.61
CA LEU A 244 8.67 -2.62 19.66
C LEU A 244 10.12 -2.84 20.10
N SER A 245 11.12 -2.53 19.25
CA SER A 245 12.54 -2.61 19.62
C SER A 245 13.02 -1.46 20.51
N HIS A 246 12.27 -0.36 20.59
CA HIS A 246 12.55 0.78 21.46
C HIS A 246 11.56 0.79 22.64
N THR A 247 11.80 -0.06 23.64
CA THR A 247 10.92 -0.19 24.83
C THR A 247 11.12 0.95 25.84
N SER A 248 11.06 2.21 25.38
CA SER A 248 10.96 3.40 26.23
C SER A 248 9.86 4.33 25.72
N TRP A 249 8.66 3.78 25.55
CA TRP A 249 7.46 4.57 25.29
C TRP A 249 6.89 5.04 26.64
N LEU A 250 7.51 6.06 27.23
CA LEU A 250 6.92 6.78 28.35
C LEU A 250 6.02 7.90 27.81
N PRO A 251 4.77 8.02 28.27
CA PRO A 251 3.96 9.20 28.01
C PRO A 251 4.60 10.40 28.71
N ARG A 252 4.71 11.53 28.00
CA ARG A 252 4.85 12.86 28.62
C ARG A 252 3.47 13.50 28.69
#